data_AF-G0N765-F1
#
_entry.id   AF-G0N765-F1
#
_cell.length_a   1.000
_cell.length_b   1.000
_cell.length_c   1.000
_cell.angle_alpha   90.00
_cell.angle_beta   90.00
_cell.angle_gamma   90.00
#
_symmetry.space_group_name_H-M   'P 1'
#
loop_
_entity.id
_entity.type
_entity.pdbx_description
1 polymer ?
#
loop_
_entity_poly.entity_id
_entity_poly.type
_entity_poly.pdbx_seq_one_letter_code
_entity_poly.pdbx_strand_id
1 'polypeptide(L)'
;MVVERENLLDEKGLPKKPLRLSKLPFLMRKKAINFMSFGEKIRLAVVSEDMENYVKESRLQKYVHWTLKICDSSSSVGIEDEFELAVTDNFPVGDEEWDKIPKREIAKWCDDKKEPIENVKIILKKLQDLLFDSATPHQTFLELDVAEQKIFEILSAPVYRDLVEVAIGNYRLEIKTIDAILEHCEFKKMMFFPNLMFPYDYYNEKALKCQNIVYMKAIWMKVTQLLTLRDVGTIYLGDTFLNMEDIALLIDFWVTVDYDMFRNLDIHLRESTRSGFGRHGVGALEVVGFEEFGVFFRRSDGEKFYLIMSKSKNPAKQCQLLIIQTVNHVVKMKAVCVELFRQPMSNELIDILNLVYLKNEKEICLDNFENRGLEDDVEEIRRGLRAEIQELEQRLMNLNVQFDDEQARLVREPPPAVE
;
A
#
# COMPACT_ATOMS: atom_id res chain seq x y z
N MET A 1 51.88 39.51 -17.94
CA MET A 1 51.75 38.17 -18.55
C MET A 1 50.27 37.82 -18.62
N VAL A 2 49.68 38.04 -19.79
CA VAL A 2 48.31 37.62 -20.09
C VAL A 2 48.39 36.12 -20.36
N VAL A 3 47.85 35.29 -19.46
CA VAL A 3 47.73 33.86 -19.71
C VAL A 3 46.54 33.70 -20.65
N GLU A 4 46.81 33.32 -21.90
CA GLU A 4 45.81 32.97 -22.90
C GLU A 4 44.88 31.90 -22.30
N ARG A 5 43.60 32.25 -22.14
CA ARG A 5 42.54 31.27 -21.88
C ARG A 5 42.31 30.49 -23.16
N GLU A 6 43.08 29.44 -23.36
CA GLU A 6 42.80 28.46 -24.42
C GLU A 6 41.36 27.96 -24.27
N ASN A 7 40.59 28.02 -25.36
CA ASN A 7 39.25 27.46 -25.48
C ASN A 7 39.25 26.01 -24.99
N LEU A 8 38.72 25.78 -23.77
CA LEU A 8 38.66 24.49 -23.09
C LEU A 8 37.67 23.51 -23.73
N LEU A 9 36.79 24.00 -24.60
CA LEU A 9 35.75 23.23 -25.28
C LEU A 9 36.06 23.10 -26.78
N ASP A 10 35.73 21.96 -27.36
CA ASP A 10 35.78 21.70 -28.80
C ASP A 10 34.61 22.39 -29.53
N GLU A 11 34.55 22.23 -30.85
CA GLU A 11 33.51 22.83 -31.69
C GLU A 11 32.10 22.31 -31.38
N LYS A 12 31.96 21.28 -30.55
CA LYS A 12 30.70 20.71 -30.06
C LYS A 12 30.37 21.11 -28.62
N GLY A 13 31.19 21.96 -28.00
CA GLY A 13 31.02 22.38 -26.61
C GLY A 13 31.50 21.34 -25.58
N LEU A 14 32.28 20.32 -25.98
CA LEU A 14 32.81 19.30 -25.08
C LEU A 14 34.26 19.60 -24.67
N PRO A 15 34.71 19.24 -23.46
CA PRO A 15 36.09 19.49 -23.04
C PRO A 15 37.12 18.86 -23.98
N LYS A 16 38.05 19.68 -24.51
CA LYS A 16 39.14 19.22 -25.42
C LYS A 16 40.04 18.14 -24.82
N LYS A 17 40.08 18.03 -23.49
CA LYS A 17 40.72 16.93 -22.77
C LYS A 17 39.70 16.32 -21.80
N PRO A 18 39.54 15.00 -21.79
CA PRO A 18 38.63 14.36 -20.85
C PRO A 18 39.07 14.64 -19.41
N LEU A 19 38.12 15.07 -18.58
CA LEU A 19 38.34 15.28 -17.16
C LEU A 19 38.70 13.93 -16.52
N ARG A 20 39.89 13.84 -15.92
CA ARG A 20 40.31 12.62 -15.21
C ARG A 20 39.82 12.70 -13.77
N LEU A 21 38.93 11.79 -13.39
CA LEU A 21 38.38 11.71 -12.02
C LEU A 21 39.49 11.63 -10.96
N SER A 22 40.58 10.91 -11.26
CA SER A 22 41.76 10.76 -10.39
C SER A 22 42.51 12.07 -10.11
N LYS A 23 42.37 13.08 -10.98
CA LYS A 23 42.99 14.40 -10.80
C LYS A 23 42.13 15.37 -9.99
N LEU A 24 40.88 15.02 -9.71
CA LEU A 24 40.01 15.85 -8.87
C LEU A 24 40.40 15.73 -7.40
N PRO A 25 40.36 16.84 -6.63
CA PRO A 25 40.43 16.78 -5.17
C PRO A 25 39.33 15.88 -4.61
N PHE A 26 39.61 15.24 -3.47
CA PHE A 26 38.72 14.26 -2.83
C PHE A 26 37.25 14.71 -2.75
N LEU A 27 37.00 15.91 -2.20
CA LEU A 27 35.62 16.41 -2.03
C LEU A 27 34.90 16.63 -3.36
N MET A 28 35.60 17.09 -4.40
CA MET A 28 35.02 17.30 -5.73
C MET A 28 34.75 15.96 -6.42
N ARG A 29 35.65 14.98 -6.25
CA ARG A 29 35.45 13.62 -6.74
C ARG A 29 34.24 12.97 -6.09
N LYS A 30 34.17 13.03 -4.75
CA LYS A 30 33.04 12.52 -3.97
C LYS A 30 31.73 13.15 -4.40
N LYS A 31 31.71 14.48 -4.55
CA LYS A 31 30.53 15.21 -5.03
C LYS A 31 30.12 14.78 -6.44
N ALA A 32 31.08 14.67 -7.36
CA ALA A 32 30.81 14.20 -8.73
C ALA A 32 30.24 12.79 -8.76
N ILE A 33 30.79 11.86 -7.98
CA ILE A 33 30.27 10.49 -7.86
C ILE A 33 28.88 10.51 -7.22
N ASN A 34 28.64 11.32 -6.20
CA ASN A 34 27.31 11.39 -5.57
C ASN A 34 26.22 11.88 -6.52
N PHE A 35 26.55 12.71 -7.52
CA PHE A 35 25.63 13.15 -8.57
C PHE A 35 25.31 12.09 -9.62
N MET A 36 26.08 11.00 -9.70
CA MET A 36 25.83 9.91 -10.65
C MET A 36 24.62 9.07 -10.21
N SER A 37 23.93 8.49 -11.20
CA SER A 37 22.93 7.45 -10.97
C SER A 37 23.56 6.20 -10.33
N PHE A 38 22.74 5.29 -9.80
CA PHE A 38 23.25 4.02 -9.29
C PHE A 38 23.98 3.20 -10.37
N GLY A 39 23.42 3.13 -11.58
CA GLY A 39 24.05 2.40 -12.67
C GLY A 39 25.38 3.01 -13.12
N GLU A 40 25.48 4.34 -13.17
CA GLU A 40 26.74 5.03 -13.45
C GLU A 40 27.82 4.75 -12.38
N LYS A 41 27.45 4.78 -11.09
CA LYS A 41 28.36 4.43 -9.99
C LYS A 41 28.87 3.00 -10.11
N ILE A 42 27.99 2.06 -10.44
CA ILE A 42 28.34 0.65 -10.60
C ILE A 42 29.25 0.46 -11.81
N ARG A 43 28.90 0.99 -12.98
CA ARG A 43 29.75 0.92 -14.18
C ARG A 43 31.12 1.53 -13.91
N LEU A 44 31.20 2.66 -13.21
CA LEU A 44 32.45 3.27 -12.77
C LEU A 44 33.27 2.33 -11.89
N ALA A 45 32.66 1.73 -10.86
CA ALA A 45 33.33 0.77 -9.98
C ALA A 45 33.79 -0.50 -10.71
N VAL A 46 33.12 -0.86 -11.81
CA VAL A 46 33.53 -2.02 -12.60
C VAL A 46 34.80 -1.75 -13.43
N VAL A 47 35.10 -0.49 -13.77
CA VAL A 47 36.27 -0.15 -14.61
C VAL A 47 37.61 -0.57 -13.99
N SER A 48 37.84 -0.30 -12.71
CA SER A 48 39.10 -0.65 -12.03
C SER A 48 38.96 -0.63 -10.50
N GLU A 49 39.97 -1.17 -9.79
CA GLU A 49 40.01 -1.13 -8.32
C GLU A 49 40.07 0.30 -7.77
N ASP A 50 40.82 1.20 -8.43
CA ASP A 50 40.87 2.62 -8.04
C ASP A 50 39.49 3.28 -8.10
N MET A 51 38.72 3.00 -9.16
CA MET A 51 37.39 3.54 -9.33
C MET A 51 36.40 2.93 -8.33
N GLU A 52 36.52 1.63 -8.04
CA GLU A 52 35.76 0.98 -6.97
C GLU A 52 36.01 1.68 -5.62
N ASN A 53 37.27 1.99 -5.30
CA ASN A 53 37.62 2.70 -4.06
C ASN A 53 37.04 4.12 -4.02
N TYR A 54 37.07 4.85 -5.14
CA TYR A 54 36.45 6.18 -5.20
C TYR A 54 34.94 6.15 -4.97
N VAL A 55 34.26 5.13 -5.47
CA VAL A 55 32.83 4.93 -5.22
C VAL A 55 32.58 4.59 -3.74
N LYS A 56 33.39 3.72 -3.13
CA LYS A 56 33.31 3.41 -1.68
C LYS A 56 33.53 4.64 -0.79
N GLU A 57 34.46 5.53 -1.14
CA GLU A 57 34.69 6.79 -0.42
C GLU A 57 33.48 7.75 -0.50
N SER A 58 32.62 7.51 -1.49
CA SER A 58 31.42 8.28 -1.80
C SER A 58 30.13 7.58 -1.38
N ARG A 59 30.21 6.61 -0.45
CA ARG A 59 29.03 5.91 0.09
C ARG A 59 27.95 6.86 0.58
N LEU A 60 26.71 6.45 0.37
CA LEU A 60 25.51 7.16 0.77
C LEU A 60 25.14 6.82 2.22
N GLN A 61 24.57 7.79 2.92
CA GLN A 61 24.02 7.66 4.26
C GLN A 61 22.51 7.95 4.21
N LYS A 62 21.79 7.18 3.39
CA LYS A 62 20.34 7.28 3.25
C LYS A 62 19.71 5.92 3.41
N TYR A 63 18.48 5.86 3.89
CA TYR A 63 17.66 4.66 3.85
C TYR A 63 17.53 4.16 2.40
N VAL A 64 17.47 2.84 2.21
CA VAL A 64 17.42 2.20 0.89
C VAL A 64 16.46 1.02 0.91
N HIS A 65 15.65 0.90 -0.13
CA HIS A 65 14.90 -0.31 -0.45
C HIS A 65 15.64 -1.18 -1.47
N TRP A 66 15.82 -2.46 -1.15
CA TRP A 66 16.40 -3.48 -2.03
C TRP A 66 15.33 -4.42 -2.52
N THR A 67 15.32 -4.66 -3.82
CA THR A 67 14.42 -5.62 -4.48
C THR A 67 15.24 -6.79 -4.97
N LEU A 68 15.08 -7.96 -4.38
CA LEU A 68 15.78 -9.18 -4.81
C LEU A 68 14.81 -10.04 -5.59
N LYS A 69 15.08 -10.27 -6.87
CA LYS A 69 14.28 -11.17 -7.70
C LYS A 69 15.08 -12.44 -7.94
N ILE A 70 14.60 -13.56 -7.41
CA ILE A 70 15.25 -14.85 -7.59
C ILE A 70 14.29 -15.74 -8.35
N CYS A 71 14.59 -15.94 -9.63
CA CYS A 71 13.89 -16.90 -10.47
C CYS A 71 14.89 -17.86 -11.10
N ASP A 72 14.46 -19.09 -11.40
CA ASP A 72 15.35 -20.16 -11.86
C ASP A 72 16.15 -19.80 -13.13
N SER A 73 15.59 -18.98 -14.02
CA SER A 73 16.20 -18.60 -15.30
C SER A 73 16.60 -17.13 -15.41
N SER A 74 16.11 -16.30 -14.48
CA SER A 74 16.29 -14.86 -14.50
C SER A 74 16.30 -14.34 -13.06
N SER A 75 17.45 -13.92 -12.55
CA SER A 75 17.61 -13.36 -11.20
C SER A 75 18.29 -12.00 -11.28
N SER A 76 17.88 -11.08 -10.42
CA SER A 76 18.39 -9.71 -10.38
C SER A 76 18.40 -9.11 -8.97
N VAL A 77 19.15 -8.03 -8.81
CA VAL A 77 19.18 -7.18 -7.62
C VAL A 77 18.83 -5.76 -8.05
N GLY A 78 17.77 -5.20 -7.47
CA GLY A 78 17.29 -3.85 -7.70
C GLY A 78 17.46 -2.94 -6.49
N ILE A 79 17.48 -1.62 -6.74
CA ILE A 79 17.64 -0.57 -5.74
C ILE A 79 16.61 0.54 -6.01
N GLU A 80 15.80 0.86 -5.01
CA GLU A 80 14.88 2.01 -4.95
C GLU A 80 13.93 2.13 -6.15
N ASP A 81 13.62 1.03 -6.83
CA ASP A 81 12.82 1.00 -8.06
C ASP A 81 13.32 1.94 -9.17
N GLU A 82 14.62 2.25 -9.16
CA GLU A 82 15.29 3.09 -10.17
C GLU A 82 16.30 2.29 -11.00
N PHE A 83 16.79 1.20 -10.43
CA PHE A 83 17.96 0.50 -10.92
C PHE A 83 17.82 -1.02 -10.75
N GLU A 84 18.30 -1.78 -11.73
CA GLU A 84 18.33 -3.24 -11.67
C GLU A 84 19.56 -3.83 -12.32
N LEU A 85 20.13 -4.83 -11.65
CA LEU A 85 21.34 -5.51 -12.06
C LEU A 85 21.06 -6.99 -12.23
N ALA A 86 21.25 -7.51 -13.44
CA ALA A 86 21.02 -8.91 -13.75
C ALA A 86 22.17 -9.78 -13.21
N VAL A 87 21.80 -10.82 -12.47
CA VAL A 87 22.71 -11.86 -11.97
C VAL A 87 22.85 -13.00 -12.98
N THR A 88 21.81 -13.22 -13.77
CA THR A 88 21.72 -14.14 -14.90
C THR A 88 21.84 -13.40 -16.23
N ASP A 89 21.92 -14.12 -17.35
CA ASP A 89 22.04 -13.51 -18.67
C ASP A 89 20.79 -12.71 -19.08
N ASN A 90 19.64 -13.03 -18.48
CA ASN A 90 18.37 -12.36 -18.69
C ASN A 90 17.91 -11.63 -17.42
N PHE A 91 17.12 -10.58 -17.60
CA PHE A 91 16.37 -9.96 -16.52
C PHE A 91 15.07 -10.73 -16.26
N PRO A 92 14.58 -10.76 -15.01
CA PRO A 92 13.21 -11.18 -14.73
C PRO A 92 12.22 -10.30 -15.49
N VAL A 93 11.01 -10.81 -15.70
CA VAL A 93 9.91 -9.99 -16.21
C VAL A 93 9.66 -8.85 -15.22
N GLY A 94 9.62 -7.61 -15.69
CA GLY A 94 9.51 -6.43 -14.82
C GLY A 94 9.63 -5.11 -15.59
N ASP A 95 9.58 -3.99 -14.87
CA ASP A 95 9.49 -2.65 -15.45
C ASP A 95 10.61 -2.32 -16.42
N GLU A 96 10.23 -1.80 -17.60
CA GLU A 96 11.15 -1.46 -18.69
C GLU A 96 11.91 -0.15 -18.42
N GLU A 97 11.46 0.66 -17.47
CA GLU A 97 11.97 2.02 -17.22
C GLU A 97 13.22 2.08 -16.33
N TRP A 98 13.60 0.97 -15.67
CA TRP A 98 14.75 0.93 -14.76
C TRP A 98 16.09 1.01 -15.53
N ASP A 99 17.12 1.66 -14.94
CA ASP A 99 18.49 1.57 -15.47
C ASP A 99 19.01 0.14 -15.26
N LYS A 100 19.09 -0.61 -16.35
CA LYS A 100 19.41 -2.04 -16.36
C LYS A 100 20.88 -2.27 -16.66
N ILE A 101 21.58 -2.97 -15.77
CA ILE A 101 22.95 -3.45 -15.99
C ILE A 101 22.94 -4.97 -16.24
N PRO A 102 23.26 -5.43 -17.46
CA PRO A 102 23.29 -6.86 -17.77
C PRO A 102 24.51 -7.52 -17.10
N LYS A 103 24.39 -8.82 -16.81
CA LYS A 103 25.45 -9.64 -16.18
C LYS A 103 26.83 -9.48 -16.85
N ARG A 104 26.87 -9.38 -18.18
CA ARG A 104 28.13 -9.21 -18.95
C ARG A 104 28.94 -7.98 -18.54
N GLU A 105 28.29 -6.91 -18.11
CA GLU A 105 28.97 -5.68 -17.68
C GLU A 105 29.59 -5.83 -16.29
N ILE A 106 29.12 -6.78 -15.48
CA ILE A 106 29.56 -7.02 -14.11
C ILE A 106 30.20 -8.40 -13.95
N ALA A 107 30.59 -9.07 -15.03
CA ALA A 107 31.01 -10.47 -15.02
C ALA A 107 32.10 -10.77 -13.97
N LYS A 108 32.97 -9.78 -13.66
CA LYS A 108 34.01 -9.88 -12.63
C LYS A 108 33.48 -10.04 -11.19
N TRP A 109 32.20 -9.76 -10.94
CA TRP A 109 31.54 -9.90 -9.64
C TRP A 109 30.71 -11.19 -9.54
N CYS A 110 30.48 -11.88 -10.66
CA CYS A 110 29.73 -13.14 -10.71
C CYS A 110 30.70 -14.33 -10.73
N ASP A 111 30.26 -15.46 -10.18
CA ASP A 111 30.95 -16.74 -10.31
C ASP A 111 30.07 -17.67 -11.15
N ASP A 112 30.45 -17.92 -12.41
CA ASP A 112 29.70 -18.77 -13.33
C ASP A 112 29.63 -20.25 -12.89
N LYS A 113 30.43 -20.65 -11.88
CA LYS A 113 30.36 -22.00 -11.29
C LYS A 113 29.30 -22.10 -10.20
N LYS A 114 28.72 -20.98 -9.77
CA LYS A 114 27.72 -20.92 -8.71
C LYS A 114 26.32 -20.77 -9.29
N GLU A 115 25.36 -21.35 -8.57
CA GLU A 115 23.95 -21.16 -8.84
C GLU A 115 23.55 -19.67 -8.75
N PRO A 116 22.53 -19.22 -9.49
CA PRO A 116 22.06 -17.84 -9.48
C PRO A 116 21.81 -17.28 -8.08
N ILE A 117 21.23 -18.08 -7.18
CA ILE A 117 20.96 -17.69 -5.79
C ILE A 117 22.23 -17.27 -5.04
N GLU A 118 23.34 -17.97 -5.23
CA GLU A 118 24.60 -17.64 -4.57
C GLU A 118 25.21 -16.37 -5.15
N ASN A 119 25.09 -16.16 -6.46
CA ASN A 119 25.52 -14.93 -7.10
C ASN A 119 24.68 -13.73 -6.66
N VAL A 120 23.36 -13.88 -6.43
CA VAL A 120 22.51 -12.82 -5.84
C VAL A 120 23.06 -12.40 -4.48
N LYS A 121 23.42 -13.36 -3.61
CA LYS A 121 24.00 -13.07 -2.29
C LYS A 121 25.33 -12.31 -2.39
N ILE A 122 26.21 -12.74 -3.29
CA ILE A 122 27.51 -12.12 -3.53
C ILE A 122 27.34 -10.67 -4.00
N ILE A 123 26.48 -10.47 -4.99
CA ILE A 123 26.22 -9.17 -5.61
C ILE A 123 25.56 -8.23 -4.61
N LEU A 124 24.53 -8.69 -3.89
CA LEU A 124 23.89 -7.88 -2.86
C LEU A 124 24.91 -7.35 -1.85
N LYS A 125 25.75 -8.24 -1.32
CA LYS A 125 26.81 -7.84 -0.38
C LYS A 125 27.80 -6.88 -1.02
N LYS A 126 28.22 -7.13 -2.26
CA LYS A 126 29.13 -6.25 -3.01
C LYS A 126 28.54 -4.86 -3.19
N LEU A 127 27.25 -4.75 -3.53
CA LEU A 127 26.55 -3.48 -3.71
C LEU A 127 26.36 -2.74 -2.39
N GLN A 128 26.00 -3.44 -1.32
CA GLN A 128 25.93 -2.87 0.04
C GLN A 128 27.27 -2.28 0.45
N ASP A 129 28.36 -3.05 0.32
CA ASP A 129 29.73 -2.61 0.63
C ASP A 129 30.20 -1.48 -0.30
N LEU A 130 29.73 -1.43 -1.54
CA LEU A 130 30.15 -0.42 -2.51
C LEU A 130 29.46 0.92 -2.28
N LEU A 131 28.15 0.89 -2.06
CA LEU A 131 27.28 2.06 -2.17
C LEU A 131 26.85 2.63 -0.81
N PHE A 132 26.87 1.82 0.26
CA PHE A 132 26.30 2.20 1.55
C PHE A 132 27.23 1.92 2.72
N ASP A 133 26.99 2.61 3.83
CA ASP A 133 27.67 2.34 5.09
C ASP A 133 26.98 1.19 5.84
N SER A 134 27.72 0.39 6.62
CA SER A 134 27.17 -0.80 7.29
C SER A 134 26.13 -0.46 8.36
N ALA A 135 26.10 0.79 8.83
CA ALA A 135 25.12 1.29 9.78
C ALA A 135 23.80 1.77 9.12
N THR A 136 23.71 1.70 7.78
CA THR A 136 22.56 2.24 7.05
C THR A 136 21.35 1.32 7.19
N PRO A 137 20.21 1.80 7.72
CA PRO A 137 18.99 1.02 7.77
C PRO A 137 18.53 0.73 6.34
N HIS A 138 18.19 -0.52 6.08
CA HIS A 138 17.71 -0.97 4.78
C HIS A 138 16.53 -1.90 4.95
N GLN A 139 15.69 -1.93 3.92
CA GLN A 139 14.61 -2.88 3.79
C GLN A 139 14.85 -3.72 2.54
N THR A 140 14.54 -4.99 2.66
CA THR A 140 14.68 -5.95 1.56
C THR A 140 13.33 -6.57 1.27
N PHE A 141 12.90 -6.41 0.03
CA PHE A 141 11.80 -7.13 -0.58
C PHE A 141 12.36 -8.29 -1.40
N LEU A 142 11.87 -9.50 -1.15
CA LEU A 142 12.29 -10.71 -1.86
C LEU A 142 11.14 -11.25 -2.72
N GLU A 143 11.35 -11.30 -4.03
CA GLU A 143 10.46 -11.94 -4.99
C GLU A 143 11.02 -13.30 -5.41
N LEU A 144 10.25 -14.35 -5.18
CA LEU A 144 10.62 -15.73 -5.49
C LEU A 144 9.73 -16.32 -6.55
N ASP A 145 10.33 -16.78 -7.65
CA ASP A 145 9.70 -17.64 -8.65
C ASP A 145 10.67 -18.77 -9.04
N VAL A 146 10.84 -19.70 -8.10
CA VAL A 146 11.78 -20.82 -8.19
C VAL A 146 11.05 -22.15 -8.05
N ALA A 147 11.69 -23.23 -8.46
CA ALA A 147 11.25 -24.58 -8.15
C ALA A 147 10.93 -24.74 -6.66
N GLU A 148 9.81 -25.41 -6.36
CA GLU A 148 9.24 -25.54 -5.02
C GLU A 148 10.26 -26.03 -3.96
N GLN A 149 11.16 -26.94 -4.36
CA GLN A 149 12.17 -27.51 -3.46
C GLN A 149 13.21 -26.48 -2.99
N LYS A 150 13.41 -25.40 -3.75
CA LYS A 150 14.39 -24.35 -3.43
C LYS A 150 13.83 -23.30 -2.48
N ILE A 151 12.52 -23.11 -2.42
CA ILE A 151 11.88 -22.00 -1.68
C ILE A 151 12.39 -21.90 -0.25
N PHE A 152 12.39 -23.00 0.51
CA PHE A 152 12.83 -22.98 1.91
C PHE A 152 14.34 -22.90 2.08
N GLU A 153 15.13 -23.39 1.12
CA GLU A 153 16.57 -23.16 1.08
C GLU A 153 16.86 -21.65 1.01
N ILE A 154 16.08 -20.93 0.19
CA ILE A 154 16.17 -19.48 0.08
C ILE A 154 15.68 -18.82 1.36
N LEU A 155 14.42 -19.03 1.76
CA LEU A 155 13.80 -18.35 2.89
C LEU A 155 14.52 -18.57 4.23
N SER A 156 15.29 -19.65 4.36
CA SER A 156 16.08 -19.98 5.55
C SER A 156 17.52 -19.43 5.51
N ALA A 157 17.97 -18.86 4.40
CA ALA A 157 19.36 -18.42 4.29
C ALA A 157 19.63 -17.20 5.19
N PRO A 158 20.77 -17.14 5.91
CA PRO A 158 21.03 -16.08 6.89
C PRO A 158 20.99 -14.64 6.34
N VAL A 159 21.37 -14.45 5.08
CA VAL A 159 21.34 -13.16 4.37
C VAL A 159 19.92 -12.61 4.18
N TYR A 160 18.91 -13.46 4.35
CA TYR A 160 17.50 -13.13 4.21
C TYR A 160 16.75 -13.17 5.56
N ARG A 161 17.49 -13.28 6.67
CA ARG A 161 16.88 -13.33 8.02
C ARG A 161 16.05 -12.09 8.31
N ASP A 162 16.61 -10.92 7.98
CA ASP A 162 16.01 -9.61 8.23
C ASP A 162 15.05 -9.18 7.12
N LEU A 163 14.61 -10.11 6.26
CA LEU A 163 13.55 -9.82 5.28
C LEU A 163 12.31 -9.30 5.99
N VAL A 164 11.76 -8.23 5.45
CA VAL A 164 10.57 -7.58 5.96
C VAL A 164 9.38 -7.88 5.05
N GLU A 165 9.63 -8.11 3.77
CA GLU A 165 8.59 -8.30 2.74
C GLU A 165 8.97 -9.42 1.78
N VAL A 166 8.01 -10.27 1.43
CA VAL A 166 8.22 -11.44 0.55
C VAL A 166 7.07 -11.56 -0.44
N ALA A 167 7.41 -11.81 -1.71
CA ALA A 167 6.50 -12.17 -2.78
C ALA A 167 6.79 -13.57 -3.31
N ILE A 168 5.73 -14.37 -3.47
CA ILE A 168 5.80 -15.73 -4.04
C ILE A 168 5.12 -15.70 -5.41
N GLY A 169 5.93 -15.60 -6.46
CA GLY A 169 5.56 -15.50 -7.86
C GLY A 169 5.03 -16.80 -8.47
N ASN A 170 5.25 -17.94 -7.80
CA ASN A 170 4.84 -19.25 -8.29
C ASN A 170 3.35 -19.34 -8.61
N TYR A 171 3.01 -20.01 -9.72
CA TYR A 171 1.63 -20.21 -10.13
C TYR A 171 0.90 -21.28 -9.31
N ARG A 172 1.61 -22.36 -8.96
CA ARG A 172 1.10 -23.52 -8.20
C ARG A 172 2.18 -24.03 -7.27
N LEU A 173 1.77 -24.40 -6.07
CA LEU A 173 2.58 -25.06 -5.04
C LEU A 173 1.73 -26.13 -4.37
N GLU A 174 2.37 -27.16 -3.81
CA GLU A 174 1.65 -28.11 -2.96
C GLU A 174 1.14 -27.42 -1.68
N ILE A 175 -0.02 -27.85 -1.17
CA ILE A 175 -0.65 -27.30 0.04
C ILE A 175 0.33 -27.27 1.21
N LYS A 176 1.09 -28.36 1.41
CA LYS A 176 2.10 -28.46 2.48
C LYS A 176 3.16 -27.36 2.42
N THR A 177 3.52 -26.93 1.21
CA THR A 177 4.51 -25.89 0.97
C THR A 177 3.90 -24.51 1.19
N ILE A 178 2.65 -24.30 0.74
CA ILE A 178 1.89 -23.08 1.04
C ILE A 178 1.77 -22.88 2.55
N ASP A 179 1.35 -23.92 3.27
CA ASP A 179 1.21 -23.88 4.73
C ASP A 179 2.54 -23.53 5.38
N ALA A 180 3.61 -24.24 5.04
CA ALA A 180 4.94 -23.97 5.59
C ALA A 180 5.47 -22.56 5.24
N ILE A 181 5.14 -22.00 4.08
CA ILE A 181 5.46 -20.59 3.75
C ILE A 181 4.72 -19.65 4.70
N LEU A 182 3.42 -19.86 4.92
CA LEU A 182 2.63 -19.03 5.83
C LEU A 182 3.12 -19.15 7.29
N GLU A 183 3.60 -20.32 7.71
CA GLU A 183 4.21 -20.48 9.04
C GLU A 183 5.53 -19.73 9.16
N HIS A 184 6.39 -19.82 8.14
CA HIS A 184 7.70 -19.16 8.14
C HIS A 184 7.57 -17.63 8.09
N CYS A 185 6.52 -17.14 7.44
CA CYS A 185 6.31 -15.73 7.19
C CYS A 185 5.30 -15.05 8.13
N GLU A 186 4.78 -15.73 9.15
CA GLU A 186 3.72 -15.22 10.06
C GLU A 186 4.02 -13.82 10.62
N PHE A 187 5.29 -13.52 10.89
CA PHE A 187 5.75 -12.25 11.49
C PHE A 187 6.37 -11.27 10.47
N LYS A 188 6.25 -11.55 9.17
CA LYS A 188 6.72 -10.62 8.14
C LYS A 188 5.75 -9.45 8.00
N LYS A 189 6.29 -8.28 7.66
CA LYS A 189 5.50 -7.05 7.50
C LYS A 189 4.59 -7.14 6.29
N MET A 190 5.04 -7.80 5.23
CA MET A 190 4.26 -7.96 4.00
C MET A 190 4.45 -9.33 3.36
N MET A 191 3.34 -9.93 2.93
CA MET A 191 3.29 -11.10 2.06
C MET A 191 2.51 -10.80 0.78
N PHE A 192 3.07 -11.19 -0.36
CA PHE A 192 2.45 -10.98 -1.66
C PHE A 192 2.40 -12.27 -2.49
N PHE A 193 1.21 -12.61 -2.98
CA PHE A 193 0.96 -13.77 -3.84
C PHE A 193 0.35 -13.29 -5.16
N PRO A 194 1.18 -12.83 -6.13
CA PRO A 194 0.70 -12.26 -7.39
C PRO A 194 -0.01 -13.27 -8.30
N ASN A 195 0.44 -14.53 -8.31
CA ASN A 195 0.00 -15.51 -9.30
C ASN A 195 -0.55 -16.81 -8.69
N LEU A 196 -0.24 -17.06 -7.41
CA LEU A 196 -0.46 -18.35 -6.77
C LEU A 196 -1.95 -18.70 -6.72
N MET A 197 -2.26 -19.87 -7.28
CA MET A 197 -3.59 -20.47 -7.18
C MET A 197 -3.70 -21.36 -5.95
N PHE A 198 -4.44 -20.90 -4.96
CA PHE A 198 -4.83 -21.71 -3.81
C PHE A 198 -5.99 -22.65 -4.18
N PRO A 199 -6.09 -23.82 -3.52
CA PRO A 199 -7.27 -24.68 -3.61
C PRO A 199 -8.55 -23.94 -3.17
N TYR A 200 -9.69 -24.23 -3.79
CA TYR A 200 -10.96 -23.52 -3.52
C TYR A 200 -11.46 -23.65 -2.08
N ASP A 201 -11.19 -24.77 -1.43
CA ASP A 201 -11.56 -25.08 -0.06
C ASP A 201 -10.39 -24.88 0.92
N TYR A 202 -9.34 -24.18 0.49
CA TYR A 202 -8.17 -23.92 1.31
C TYR A 202 -8.52 -23.15 2.58
N TYR A 203 -7.97 -23.61 3.69
CA TYR A 203 -8.10 -22.96 4.98
C TYR A 203 -6.80 -23.11 5.75
N ASN A 204 -6.26 -21.98 6.19
CA ASN A 204 -5.14 -21.92 7.12
C ASN A 204 -5.30 -20.72 8.05
N GLU A 205 -5.16 -20.92 9.35
CA GLU A 205 -5.33 -19.88 10.37
C GLU A 205 -4.28 -18.76 10.30
N LYS A 206 -3.13 -19.01 9.67
CA LYS A 206 -2.03 -18.05 9.50
C LYS A 206 -2.16 -17.23 8.22
N ALA A 207 -3.10 -17.57 7.34
CA ALA A 207 -3.24 -16.93 6.03
C ALA A 207 -3.64 -15.45 6.09
N LEU A 208 -4.04 -14.93 7.27
CA LEU A 208 -4.38 -13.52 7.45
C LEU A 208 -3.62 -12.87 8.62
N LYS A 209 -2.55 -13.51 9.13
CA LYS A 209 -1.81 -13.03 10.31
C LYS A 209 -0.67 -12.06 10.00
N CYS A 210 -0.22 -12.00 8.76
CA CYS A 210 0.79 -11.02 8.35
C CYS A 210 0.23 -9.60 8.44
N GLN A 211 1.06 -8.63 8.83
CA GLN A 211 0.60 -7.25 8.98
C GLN A 211 0.02 -6.68 7.69
N ASN A 212 0.66 -6.96 6.55
CA ASN A 212 0.13 -6.62 5.24
C ASN A 212 0.12 -7.86 4.36
N ILE A 213 -0.97 -8.07 3.63
CA ILE A 213 -1.12 -9.26 2.81
C ILE A 213 -1.86 -8.97 1.52
N VAL A 214 -1.36 -9.54 0.43
CA VAL A 214 -1.90 -9.32 -0.91
C VAL A 214 -2.04 -10.67 -1.59
N TYR A 215 -3.28 -11.06 -1.85
CA TYR A 215 -3.64 -12.22 -2.65
C TYR A 215 -4.28 -11.74 -3.94
N MET A 216 -3.62 -11.87 -5.09
CA MET A 216 -4.24 -11.47 -6.37
C MET A 216 -5.34 -12.44 -6.83
N LYS A 217 -5.33 -13.68 -6.31
CA LYS A 217 -6.35 -14.71 -6.55
C LYS A 217 -6.82 -15.29 -5.22
N ALA A 218 -7.88 -14.69 -4.68
CA ALA A 218 -8.48 -15.01 -3.40
C ALA A 218 -9.84 -15.72 -3.55
N ILE A 219 -10.03 -16.49 -4.62
CA ILE A 219 -11.23 -17.30 -4.90
C ILE A 219 -11.60 -18.29 -3.77
N TRP A 220 -10.62 -18.68 -2.95
CA TRP A 220 -10.77 -19.60 -1.83
C TRP A 220 -11.23 -18.90 -0.55
N MET A 221 -11.12 -17.56 -0.50
CA MET A 221 -11.41 -16.77 0.68
C MET A 221 -12.90 -16.75 0.97
N LYS A 222 -13.27 -17.03 2.22
CA LYS A 222 -14.64 -16.96 2.73
C LYS A 222 -14.79 -15.81 3.71
N VAL A 223 -15.99 -15.23 3.79
CA VAL A 223 -16.29 -14.19 4.77
C VAL A 223 -15.97 -14.61 6.19
N THR A 224 -16.22 -15.87 6.54
CA THR A 224 -15.94 -16.42 7.88
C THR A 224 -14.46 -16.34 8.27
N GLN A 225 -13.54 -16.37 7.31
CA GLN A 225 -12.12 -16.15 7.56
C GLN A 225 -11.82 -14.67 7.78
N LEU A 226 -12.50 -13.76 7.09
CA LEU A 226 -12.35 -12.31 7.33
C LEU A 226 -12.88 -11.88 8.70
N LEU A 227 -13.85 -12.59 9.27
CA LEU A 227 -14.34 -12.32 10.63
C LEU A 227 -13.30 -12.67 11.72
N THR A 228 -12.25 -13.43 11.40
CA THR A 228 -11.19 -13.77 12.37
C THR A 228 -10.08 -12.73 12.44
N LEU A 229 -10.14 -11.68 11.62
CA LEU A 229 -9.14 -10.62 11.58
C LEU A 229 -9.00 -9.92 12.94
N ARG A 230 -7.75 -9.70 13.36
CA ARG A 230 -7.35 -9.05 14.61
C ARG A 230 -6.10 -8.22 14.36
N ASP A 231 -6.21 -6.91 14.52
CA ASP A 231 -5.14 -5.92 14.41
C ASP A 231 -4.27 -6.07 13.14
N VAL A 232 -4.91 -6.34 12.01
CA VAL A 232 -4.20 -6.47 10.73
C VAL A 232 -4.00 -5.09 10.09
N GLY A 233 -2.89 -4.88 9.40
CA GLY A 233 -2.63 -3.65 8.66
C GLY A 233 -3.47 -3.57 7.40
N THR A 234 -2.91 -4.01 6.27
CA THR A 234 -3.52 -3.88 4.94
C THR A 234 -3.75 -5.23 4.30
N ILE A 235 -4.96 -5.48 3.82
CA ILE A 235 -5.33 -6.72 3.14
C ILE A 235 -5.82 -6.36 1.74
N TYR A 236 -5.31 -7.05 0.73
CA TYR A 236 -5.81 -6.97 -0.64
C TYR A 236 -6.21 -8.37 -1.12
N LEU A 237 -7.44 -8.48 -1.61
CA LEU A 237 -8.04 -9.71 -2.11
C LEU A 237 -8.53 -9.49 -3.55
N GLY A 238 -7.73 -9.93 -4.51
CA GLY A 238 -8.05 -9.99 -5.92
C GLY A 238 -8.91 -11.21 -6.26
N ASP A 239 -9.81 -11.08 -7.25
CA ASP A 239 -10.61 -12.17 -7.81
C ASP A 239 -11.26 -13.08 -6.74
N THR A 240 -12.24 -12.54 -6.01
CA THR A 240 -12.95 -13.26 -4.94
C THR A 240 -14.33 -13.77 -5.39
N PHE A 241 -14.83 -14.80 -4.70
CA PHE A 241 -16.23 -15.24 -4.80
C PHE A 241 -17.15 -14.60 -3.75
N LEU A 242 -16.63 -13.65 -2.98
CA LEU A 242 -17.44 -12.89 -2.03
C LEU A 242 -18.55 -12.14 -2.79
N ASN A 243 -19.67 -11.95 -2.13
CA ASN A 243 -20.81 -11.18 -2.64
C ASN A 243 -21.19 -10.07 -1.66
N MET A 244 -22.23 -9.29 -1.98
CA MET A 244 -22.61 -8.16 -1.12
C MET A 244 -23.23 -8.57 0.22
N GLU A 245 -23.80 -9.78 0.34
CA GLU A 245 -24.28 -10.32 1.62
C GLU A 245 -23.09 -10.64 2.53
N ASP A 246 -22.00 -11.17 1.98
CA ASP A 246 -20.74 -11.36 2.70
C ASP A 246 -20.15 -10.03 3.18
N ILE A 247 -20.20 -9.00 2.32
CA ILE A 247 -19.73 -7.65 2.65
C ILE A 247 -20.58 -7.05 3.78
N ALA A 248 -21.91 -7.19 3.73
CA ALA A 248 -22.80 -6.72 4.78
C ALA A 248 -22.49 -7.41 6.12
N LEU A 249 -22.34 -8.75 6.11
CA LEU A 249 -21.98 -9.52 7.30
C LEU A 249 -20.64 -9.05 7.90
N LEU A 250 -19.64 -8.77 7.07
CA LEU A 250 -18.35 -8.27 7.52
C LEU A 250 -18.46 -6.89 8.19
N ILE A 251 -19.28 -6.00 7.63
CA ILE A 251 -19.51 -4.65 8.18
C ILE A 251 -20.23 -4.75 9.52
N ASP A 252 -21.31 -5.53 9.60
CA ASP A 252 -22.07 -5.74 10.83
C ASP A 252 -21.18 -6.28 11.95
N PHE A 253 -20.32 -7.23 11.60
CA PHE A 253 -19.34 -7.77 12.52
C PHE A 253 -18.30 -6.72 12.94
N TRP A 254 -17.75 -5.95 12.00
CA TRP A 254 -16.76 -4.91 12.30
C TRP A 254 -17.31 -3.85 13.28
N VAL A 255 -18.58 -3.48 13.15
CA VAL A 255 -19.23 -2.50 14.04
C VAL A 255 -19.42 -3.04 15.46
N THR A 256 -19.72 -4.32 15.59
CA THR A 256 -20.11 -4.94 16.87
C THR A 256 -18.93 -5.37 17.74
N VAL A 257 -17.76 -5.61 17.13
CA VAL A 257 -16.57 -6.08 17.85
C VAL A 257 -15.83 -4.98 18.59
N ASP A 258 -15.14 -5.37 19.66
CA ASP A 258 -14.44 -4.49 20.61
C ASP A 258 -12.94 -4.35 20.35
N TYR A 259 -12.46 -4.86 19.23
CA TYR A 259 -11.07 -4.77 18.78
C TYR A 259 -11.00 -4.27 17.35
N ASP A 260 -9.84 -3.76 16.96
CA ASP A 260 -9.56 -3.41 15.58
C ASP A 260 -9.34 -4.69 14.76
N MET A 261 -10.10 -4.85 13.67
CA MET A 261 -9.95 -6.01 12.78
C MET A 261 -8.82 -5.80 11.78
N PHE A 262 -8.87 -4.67 11.06
CA PHE A 262 -7.93 -4.30 10.01
C PHE A 262 -7.84 -2.77 9.88
N ARG A 263 -6.76 -2.24 9.27
CA ARG A 263 -6.66 -0.81 8.89
C ARG A 263 -7.16 -0.53 7.48
N ASN A 264 -6.77 -1.37 6.51
CA ASN A 264 -7.22 -1.27 5.13
C ASN A 264 -7.60 -2.67 4.61
N LEU A 265 -8.71 -2.77 3.87
CA LEU A 265 -9.17 -4.00 3.25
C LEU A 265 -9.75 -3.69 1.86
N ASP A 266 -9.10 -4.20 0.83
CA ASP A 266 -9.53 -4.06 -0.57
C ASP A 266 -10.00 -5.42 -1.09
N ILE A 267 -11.25 -5.50 -1.55
CA ILE A 267 -11.88 -6.72 -2.05
C ILE A 267 -12.34 -6.50 -3.47
N HIS A 268 -11.75 -7.23 -4.41
CA HIS A 268 -12.14 -7.25 -5.81
C HIS A 268 -13.11 -8.42 -6.04
N LEU A 269 -14.35 -8.09 -6.37
CA LEU A 269 -15.41 -9.05 -6.64
C LEU A 269 -15.33 -9.52 -8.10
N ARG A 270 -15.54 -10.81 -8.33
CA ARG A 270 -15.49 -11.39 -9.68
C ARG A 270 -16.69 -11.00 -10.54
N GLU A 271 -16.49 -11.03 -11.86
CA GLU A 271 -17.54 -10.79 -12.85
C GLU A 271 -18.78 -11.71 -12.71
N SER A 272 -18.65 -12.95 -12.29
CA SER A 272 -19.80 -13.87 -12.20
C SER A 272 -20.70 -13.59 -11.00
N THR A 273 -20.22 -12.88 -9.97
CA THR A 273 -21.04 -12.38 -8.87
C THR A 273 -21.75 -11.06 -9.23
N ARG A 274 -21.63 -10.60 -10.50
CA ARG A 274 -22.30 -9.40 -11.08
C ARG A 274 -23.82 -9.49 -11.19
N SER A 275 -24.46 -10.64 -11.03
CA SER A 275 -25.91 -10.75 -11.20
C SER A 275 -26.71 -9.89 -10.20
N GLY A 276 -26.08 -9.41 -9.12
CA GLY A 276 -26.62 -8.37 -8.24
C GLY A 276 -26.33 -6.92 -8.66
N PHE A 277 -25.32 -6.67 -9.51
CA PHE A 277 -24.92 -5.33 -9.95
C PHE A 277 -25.84 -4.72 -11.02
N GLY A 278 -26.54 -5.56 -11.80
CA GLY A 278 -27.23 -5.14 -13.03
C GLY A 278 -28.76 -5.05 -12.97
N ARG A 279 -29.42 -5.43 -11.86
CA ARG A 279 -30.89 -5.39 -11.75
C ARG A 279 -31.45 -4.60 -10.57
N HIS A 280 -30.61 -4.25 -9.62
CA HIS A 280 -30.91 -3.26 -8.59
C HIS A 280 -29.90 -2.15 -8.78
N GLY A 281 -30.33 -1.00 -9.30
CA GLY A 281 -29.44 0.14 -9.46
C GLY A 281 -29.00 0.63 -8.10
N VAL A 282 -27.98 0.01 -7.48
CA VAL A 282 -27.51 0.33 -6.12
C VAL A 282 -28.67 0.74 -5.21
N GLY A 283 -29.69 -0.12 -5.19
CA GLY A 283 -30.63 -0.11 -4.09
C GLY A 283 -29.79 -0.52 -2.90
N ALA A 284 -29.45 0.47 -2.10
CA ALA A 284 -28.87 0.40 -0.77
C ALA A 284 -27.91 -0.78 -0.55
N LEU A 285 -26.65 -0.48 -0.22
CA LEU A 285 -26.10 -1.20 0.93
C LEU A 285 -27.11 -0.91 2.04
N GLU A 286 -28.11 -1.78 2.21
CA GLU A 286 -29.12 -1.64 3.24
C GLU A 286 -28.36 -2.05 4.50
N VAL A 287 -27.63 -1.07 5.02
CA VAL A 287 -26.94 -1.12 6.29
C VAL A 287 -28.07 -1.02 7.31
N VAL A 288 -28.83 -2.12 7.42
CA VAL A 288 -30.00 -2.24 8.28
C VAL A 288 -29.50 -2.25 9.70
N GLY A 289 -29.68 -1.13 10.40
CA GLY A 289 -29.61 -1.11 11.86
C GLY A 289 -28.44 -0.35 12.49
N PHE A 290 -28.09 0.84 11.99
CA PHE A 290 -27.22 1.74 12.74
C PHE A 290 -27.86 3.12 12.85
N GLU A 291 -27.93 3.67 14.06
CA GLU A 291 -28.58 4.96 14.37
C GLU A 291 -27.68 6.19 14.07
N GLU A 292 -26.42 6.01 13.61
CA GLU A 292 -25.43 7.10 13.52
C GLU A 292 -24.58 7.10 12.22
N PHE A 293 -25.19 6.95 11.03
CA PHE A 293 -24.46 6.90 9.75
C PHE A 293 -24.63 8.17 8.90
N GLY A 294 -23.62 8.46 8.07
CA GLY A 294 -23.67 9.53 7.06
C GLY A 294 -23.18 9.01 5.72
N VAL A 295 -24.03 8.93 4.70
CA VAL A 295 -23.63 8.51 3.35
C VAL A 295 -23.06 9.72 2.59
N PHE A 296 -22.19 9.52 1.58
CA PHE A 296 -21.71 10.63 0.72
C PHE A 296 -21.62 10.19 -0.74
N PHE A 297 -22.03 11.04 -1.68
CA PHE A 297 -21.92 10.74 -3.10
C PHE A 297 -21.02 11.72 -3.85
N ARG A 298 -20.16 11.18 -4.72
CA ARG A 298 -19.42 11.98 -5.70
C ARG A 298 -19.81 11.54 -7.11
N ARG A 299 -20.50 12.41 -7.85
CA ARG A 299 -21.10 12.09 -9.17
C ARG A 299 -20.14 12.22 -10.36
N SER A 300 -18.92 12.72 -10.18
CA SER A 300 -18.04 13.04 -11.31
C SER A 300 -17.57 11.81 -12.10
N ASP A 301 -17.48 10.63 -11.49
CA ASP A 301 -16.68 9.53 -12.05
C ASP A 301 -17.39 8.16 -12.07
N GLY A 302 -18.69 8.09 -11.79
CA GLY A 302 -19.42 6.81 -11.67
C GLY A 302 -19.06 6.00 -10.42
N GLU A 303 -18.18 6.54 -9.57
CA GLU A 303 -17.76 5.98 -8.29
C GLU A 303 -18.80 6.19 -7.20
N LYS A 304 -18.98 5.20 -6.30
CA LYS A 304 -19.86 5.32 -5.14
C LYS A 304 -19.05 5.22 -3.85
N PHE A 305 -19.33 6.14 -2.93
CA PHE A 305 -18.67 6.19 -1.64
C PHE A 305 -19.74 5.97 -0.58
N TYR A 306 -19.37 5.27 0.49
CA TYR A 306 -20.16 5.10 1.68
C TYR A 306 -19.25 5.44 2.84
N LEU A 307 -19.64 6.37 3.68
CA LEU A 307 -19.00 6.52 4.96
C LEU A 307 -19.86 5.79 5.98
N ILE A 308 -19.27 4.83 6.68
CA ILE A 308 -19.90 4.19 7.81
C ILE A 308 -19.21 4.74 9.04
N MET A 309 -19.86 5.74 9.63
CA MET A 309 -19.53 6.11 11.00
C MET A 309 -20.20 5.09 11.89
N SER A 310 -19.39 4.41 12.67
CA SER A 310 -19.88 3.55 13.71
C SER A 310 -19.14 4.02 14.92
N LYS A 311 -19.82 4.79 15.77
CA LYS A 311 -19.42 4.89 17.16
C LYS A 311 -19.41 3.47 17.66
N SER A 312 -18.23 2.84 17.61
CA SER A 312 -18.06 1.51 18.13
C SER A 312 -18.67 1.58 19.52
N LYS A 313 -19.67 0.74 19.79
CA LYS A 313 -20.34 0.75 21.10
C LYS A 313 -19.34 0.49 22.23
N ASN A 314 -18.09 0.17 21.89
CA ASN A 314 -17.00 -0.04 22.80
C ASN A 314 -15.88 1.02 22.64
N PRO A 315 -15.62 1.86 23.66
CA PRO A 315 -14.53 2.85 23.64
C PRO A 315 -13.12 2.22 23.62
N ALA A 316 -12.98 0.90 23.74
CA ALA A 316 -11.70 0.19 23.64
C ALA A 316 -11.14 0.09 22.21
N LYS A 317 -12.00 0.23 21.18
CA LYS A 317 -11.58 0.17 19.77
C LYS A 317 -10.90 1.47 19.36
N GLN A 318 -9.68 1.39 18.80
CA GLN A 318 -8.93 2.58 18.39
C GLN A 318 -9.53 3.20 17.11
N CYS A 319 -9.90 2.35 16.14
CA CYS A 319 -10.52 2.79 14.89
C CYS A 319 -12.04 2.81 15.02
N GLN A 320 -12.60 3.99 15.27
CA GLN A 320 -14.04 4.20 15.45
C GLN A 320 -14.75 4.63 14.16
N LEU A 321 -14.07 4.66 13.01
CA LEU A 321 -14.67 5.07 11.75
C LEU A 321 -14.29 4.09 10.65
N LEU A 322 -15.27 3.69 9.83
CA LEU A 322 -15.08 2.80 8.69
C LEU A 322 -15.51 3.50 7.41
N ILE A 323 -14.54 3.86 6.58
CA ILE A 323 -14.81 4.45 5.26
C ILE A 323 -14.91 3.29 4.26
N ILE A 324 -16.01 3.21 3.51
CA ILE A 324 -16.24 2.15 2.52
C ILE A 324 -16.46 2.76 1.14
N GLN A 325 -15.50 2.60 0.24
CA GLN A 325 -15.63 3.04 -1.13
C GLN A 325 -15.92 1.83 -2.04
N THR A 326 -16.88 1.98 -2.96
CA THR A 326 -17.14 0.96 -3.99
C THR A 326 -16.93 1.53 -5.38
N VAL A 327 -15.94 1.02 -6.10
CA VAL A 327 -15.58 1.46 -7.44
C VAL A 327 -15.32 0.25 -8.32
N ASN A 328 -15.99 0.15 -9.47
CA ASN A 328 -15.69 -0.86 -10.50
C ASN A 328 -15.54 -2.30 -9.92
N HIS A 329 -16.49 -2.71 -9.06
CA HIS A 329 -16.52 -4.01 -8.38
C HIS A 329 -15.45 -4.23 -7.31
N VAL A 330 -14.77 -3.17 -6.91
CA VAL A 330 -13.85 -3.16 -5.78
C VAL A 330 -14.56 -2.53 -4.59
N VAL A 331 -14.58 -3.23 -3.46
CA VAL A 331 -14.98 -2.71 -2.16
C VAL A 331 -13.71 -2.41 -1.38
N LYS A 332 -13.46 -1.13 -1.11
CA LYS A 332 -12.33 -0.65 -0.31
C LYS A 332 -12.84 -0.21 1.03
N MET A 333 -12.28 -0.75 2.10
CA MET A 333 -12.64 -0.42 3.47
C MET A 333 -11.41 0.12 4.20
N LYS A 334 -11.57 1.26 4.88
CA LYS A 334 -10.51 1.89 5.67
C LYS A 334 -11.01 2.20 7.07
N ALA A 335 -10.39 1.57 8.06
CA ALA A 335 -10.64 1.84 9.47
C ALA A 335 -9.73 2.99 9.93
N VAL A 336 -10.31 3.99 10.60
CA VAL A 336 -9.62 5.23 10.98
C VAL A 336 -9.86 5.54 12.46
N CYS A 337 -8.79 5.91 13.16
CA CYS A 337 -8.89 6.47 14.51
C CYS A 337 -9.41 7.90 14.46
N VAL A 338 -10.31 8.28 15.38
CA VAL A 338 -10.85 9.66 15.43
C VAL A 338 -9.73 10.68 15.63
N GLU A 339 -8.64 10.33 16.32
CA GLU A 339 -7.48 11.21 16.52
C GLU A 339 -6.76 11.59 15.21
N LEU A 340 -6.85 10.78 14.14
CA LEU A 340 -6.23 11.06 12.85
C LEU A 340 -6.94 12.20 12.08
N PHE A 341 -8.16 12.57 12.45
CA PHE A 341 -8.84 13.77 11.92
C PHE A 341 -8.18 15.08 12.38
N ARG A 342 -7.23 15.02 13.32
CA ARG A 342 -6.39 16.17 13.67
C ARG A 342 -5.27 16.43 12.66
N GLN A 343 -5.05 15.55 11.67
CA GLN A 343 -4.09 15.76 10.57
C GLN A 343 -4.81 16.04 9.24
N PRO A 344 -4.24 16.87 8.35
CA PRO A 344 -4.90 17.28 7.12
C PRO A 344 -4.89 16.15 6.06
N MET A 345 -5.98 15.38 5.97
CA MET A 345 -6.41 14.76 4.70
C MET A 345 -7.08 15.83 3.82
N SER A 346 -7.41 15.52 2.56
CA SER A 346 -8.07 16.45 1.64
C SER A 346 -9.20 17.22 2.34
N ASN A 347 -9.02 18.54 2.48
CA ASN A 347 -9.77 19.40 3.40
C ASN A 347 -11.28 19.17 3.36
N GLU A 348 -11.84 18.95 2.17
CA GLU A 348 -13.28 18.81 1.94
C GLU A 348 -13.90 17.58 2.64
N LEU A 349 -13.25 16.42 2.61
CA LEU A 349 -13.80 15.20 3.25
C LEU A 349 -13.73 15.30 4.78
N ILE A 350 -12.67 15.92 5.31
CA ILE A 350 -12.53 16.20 6.75
C ILE A 350 -13.58 17.20 7.21
N ASP A 351 -13.81 18.27 6.44
CA ASP A 351 -14.81 19.27 6.76
C ASP A 351 -16.20 18.66 6.80
N ILE A 352 -16.54 17.86 5.79
CA ILE A 352 -17.78 17.09 5.73
C ILE A 352 -17.90 16.16 6.97
N LEU A 353 -16.85 15.40 7.29
CA LEU A 353 -16.83 14.46 8.42
C LEU A 353 -17.00 15.14 9.78
N ASN A 354 -16.30 16.25 10.00
CA ASN A 354 -16.41 17.03 11.22
C ASN A 354 -17.80 17.65 11.37
N LEU A 355 -18.39 18.11 10.27
CA LEU A 355 -19.73 18.71 10.28
C LEU A 355 -20.81 17.68 10.60
N VAL A 356 -20.74 16.46 10.05
CA VAL A 356 -21.69 15.40 10.41
C VAL A 356 -21.48 14.92 11.85
N TYR A 357 -20.23 14.77 12.33
CA TYR A 357 -19.97 14.43 13.72
C TYR A 357 -20.60 15.44 14.69
N LEU A 358 -20.37 16.74 14.45
CA LEU A 358 -20.94 17.81 15.26
C LEU A 358 -22.47 17.79 15.21
N LYS A 359 -23.07 17.51 14.05
CA LYS A 359 -24.52 17.43 13.90
C LYS A 359 -25.09 16.30 14.76
N ASN A 360 -24.52 15.10 14.64
CA ASN A 360 -24.95 13.92 15.39
C ASN A 360 -24.81 14.11 16.91
N GLU A 361 -23.72 14.73 17.40
CA GLU A 361 -23.58 15.03 18.84
C GLU A 361 -24.71 15.95 19.35
N LYS A 362 -25.16 16.90 18.52
CA LYS A 362 -26.22 17.84 18.86
C LYS A 362 -27.61 17.20 18.80
N GLU A 363 -27.86 16.32 17.84
CA GLU A 363 -29.08 15.49 17.76
C GLU A 363 -29.19 14.58 18.98
N ILE A 364 -28.11 13.88 19.37
CA ILE A 364 -28.07 13.05 20.58
C ILE A 364 -28.32 13.90 21.84
N CYS A 365 -27.73 15.10 21.93
CA CYS A 365 -28.01 16.00 23.03
C CYS A 365 -29.50 16.40 23.06
N LEU A 366 -30.08 16.74 21.90
CA LEU A 366 -31.47 17.12 21.77
C LEU A 366 -32.40 16.00 22.23
N ASP A 367 -32.19 14.75 21.76
CA ASP A 367 -32.97 13.57 22.17
C ASP A 367 -32.89 13.31 23.69
N ASN A 368 -31.72 13.50 24.29
CA ASN A 368 -31.54 13.38 25.74
C ASN A 368 -32.34 14.43 26.52
N PHE A 369 -32.52 15.63 25.94
CA PHE A 369 -33.36 16.67 26.52
C PHE A 369 -34.85 16.44 26.25
N GLU A 370 -35.25 15.88 25.11
CA GLU A 370 -36.65 15.56 24.80
C GLU A 370 -37.24 14.53 25.79
N ASN A 371 -36.39 13.67 26.35
CA ASN A 371 -36.77 12.69 27.37
C ASN A 371 -36.83 13.23 28.82
N ARG A 372 -36.48 14.51 29.06
CA ARG A 372 -36.56 15.16 30.38
C ARG A 372 -37.66 16.23 30.35
N GLY A 373 -38.48 16.31 31.41
CA GLY A 373 -39.69 17.13 31.46
C GLY A 373 -39.48 18.64 31.25
N LEU A 374 -40.61 19.36 31.12
CA LEU A 374 -40.70 20.79 30.80
C LEU A 374 -40.28 21.67 31.99
N GLU A 375 -39.04 22.12 32.00
CA GLU A 375 -38.59 23.33 32.70
C GLU A 375 -38.26 24.40 31.63
N ASP A 376 -38.60 25.67 31.87
CA ASP A 376 -38.42 26.74 30.87
C ASP A 376 -36.96 26.87 30.40
N ASP A 377 -36.00 26.60 31.29
CA ASP A 377 -34.56 26.58 30.99
C ASP A 377 -34.17 25.45 30.01
N VAL A 378 -34.90 24.33 30.03
CA VAL A 378 -34.67 23.18 29.11
C VAL A 378 -35.17 23.51 27.71
N GLU A 379 -36.26 24.28 27.59
CA GLU A 379 -36.82 24.65 26.30
C GLU A 379 -35.95 25.68 25.55
N GLU A 380 -35.27 26.56 26.28
CA GLU A 380 -34.27 27.47 25.69
C GLU A 380 -33.07 26.69 25.13
N ILE A 381 -32.58 25.68 25.87
CA ILE A 381 -31.48 24.81 25.42
C ILE A 381 -31.89 24.01 24.17
N ARG A 382 -33.10 23.44 24.13
CA ARG A 382 -33.63 22.74 22.95
C ARG A 382 -33.66 23.62 21.71
N ARG A 383 -34.11 24.88 21.86
CA ARG A 383 -34.15 25.84 20.75
C ARG A 383 -32.75 26.17 20.23
N GLY A 384 -31.78 26.33 21.13
CA GLY A 384 -30.38 26.53 20.77
C GLY A 384 -29.81 25.35 19.98
N LEU A 385 -30.01 24.12 20.46
CA LEU A 385 -29.57 22.90 19.79
C LEU A 385 -30.19 22.74 18.39
N ARG A 386 -31.49 23.02 18.23
CA ARG A 386 -32.16 22.97 16.91
C ARG A 386 -31.58 24.00 15.93
N ALA A 387 -31.24 25.20 16.39
CA ALA A 387 -30.62 26.21 15.55
C ALA A 387 -29.19 25.81 15.11
N GLU A 388 -28.40 25.23 16.02
CA GLU A 388 -27.07 24.72 15.70
C GLU A 388 -27.13 23.55 14.71
N ILE A 389 -28.11 22.64 14.86
CA ILE A 389 -28.34 21.54 13.89
C ILE A 389 -28.67 22.11 12.51
N GLN A 390 -29.57 23.08 12.40
CA GLN A 390 -29.91 23.73 11.11
C GLN A 390 -28.70 24.44 10.47
N GLU A 391 -27.85 25.09 11.26
CA GLU A 391 -26.63 25.71 10.74
C GLU A 391 -25.67 24.65 10.15
N LEU A 392 -25.50 23.52 10.85
CA LEU A 392 -24.66 22.42 10.40
C LEU A 392 -25.22 21.78 9.12
N GLU A 393 -26.54 21.61 9.02
CA GLU A 393 -27.21 21.14 7.79
C GLU A 393 -26.95 22.07 6.62
N GLN A 394 -27.06 23.39 6.82
CA GLN A 394 -26.79 24.36 5.77
C GLN A 394 -25.33 24.32 5.31
N ARG A 395 -24.39 24.14 6.24
CA ARG A 395 -22.96 23.98 5.91
C ARG A 395 -22.70 22.69 5.14
N LEU A 396 -23.38 21.60 5.51
CA LEU A 396 -23.33 20.32 4.79
C LEU A 396 -23.94 20.45 3.39
N MET A 397 -25.06 21.15 3.22
CA MET A 397 -25.65 21.46 1.91
C MET A 397 -24.70 22.26 1.02
N ASN A 398 -23.97 23.22 1.57
CA ASN A 398 -22.96 23.99 0.83
C ASN A 398 -21.79 23.12 0.33
N LEU A 399 -21.58 21.95 0.95
CA LEU A 399 -20.63 20.92 0.52
C LEU A 399 -21.28 19.85 -0.36
N ASN A 400 -22.48 20.13 -0.91
CA ASN A 400 -23.31 19.23 -1.72
C ASN A 400 -23.78 17.95 -1.00
N VAL A 401 -23.96 18.00 0.32
CA VAL A 401 -24.54 16.91 1.13
C VAL A 401 -26.04 17.17 1.29
N GLN A 402 -26.91 16.19 1.02
CA GLN A 402 -28.37 16.29 1.20
C GLN A 402 -28.88 15.24 2.20
N PHE A 403 -29.94 15.57 2.95
CA PHE A 403 -30.56 14.68 3.94
C PHE A 403 -31.99 14.35 3.49
N ASP A 404 -32.44 13.12 3.76
CA ASP A 404 -33.82 12.66 3.55
C ASP A 404 -34.40 12.22 4.91
N ASP A 405 -35.60 12.71 5.22
CA ASP A 405 -36.19 12.71 6.57
C ASP A 405 -36.82 11.36 6.95
N GLU A 406 -37.04 10.44 6.01
CA GLU A 406 -37.74 9.17 6.29
C GLU A 406 -36.83 7.94 6.41
N GLN A 407 -35.62 8.01 5.85
CA GLN A 407 -34.50 7.09 6.04
C GLN A 407 -33.28 7.92 5.70
N ALA A 408 -32.23 7.94 6.53
CA ALA A 408 -31.02 8.71 6.23
C ALA A 408 -30.33 8.19 4.94
N ARG A 409 -30.86 8.57 3.78
CA ARG A 409 -30.37 8.24 2.45
C ARG A 409 -30.08 9.57 1.80
N LEU A 410 -28.87 9.76 1.27
CA LEU A 410 -28.72 10.78 0.25
C LEU A 410 -29.56 10.31 -0.95
N VAL A 411 -30.33 11.20 -1.55
CA VAL A 411 -30.91 11.01 -2.88
C VAL A 411 -30.56 12.26 -3.69
N ARG A 412 -29.99 12.08 -4.89
CA ARG A 412 -29.81 13.17 -5.84
C ARG A 412 -30.76 12.98 -6.99
N GLU A 413 -31.88 13.69 -7.01
CA GLU A 413 -32.63 13.84 -8.25
C GLU A 413 -31.81 14.65 -9.28
N PRO A 414 -31.93 14.34 -10.59
CA PRO A 414 -31.34 15.16 -11.63
C PRO A 414 -31.98 16.55 -11.64
N PRO A 415 -31.26 17.63 -12.00
CA PRO A 415 -31.90 18.89 -12.30
C PRO A 415 -32.91 18.67 -13.45
N PRO A 416 -34.07 19.35 -13.44
CA PRO A 416 -35.01 19.28 -14.55
C PRO A 416 -34.27 19.67 -15.82
N ALA A 417 -34.50 18.89 -16.88
CA ALA A 417 -33.98 19.21 -18.20
C ALA A 417 -34.38 20.65 -18.53
N VAL A 418 -33.38 21.50 -18.75
CA VAL A 418 -33.61 22.82 -19.34
C VAL A 418 -34.01 22.55 -20.79
N GLU A 419 -35.25 22.87 -21.14
CA GLU A 419 -35.79 22.81 -22.50
C GLU A 419 -35.00 23.69 -23.48
#